data_AF-M1AG74-F1
#
_entry.id   AF-M1AG74-F1
#
_cell.length_a   1.000
_cell.length_b   1.000
_cell.length_c   1.000
_cell.angle_alpha   90.00
_cell.angle_beta   90.00
_cell.angle_gamma   90.00
#
_symmetry.space_group_name_H-M   'P 1'
#
loop_
_entity.id
_entity.type
_entity.pdbx_description
1 polymer ?
#
loop_
_entity_poly.entity_id
_entity_poly.type
_entity_poly.pdbx_seq_one_letter_code
_entity_poly.pdbx_strand_id
1 'polypeptide(L)'
;MLKQFFAIHAQIGTTSSTAVDPLLELGKIAKSNSIWFHVDAAYAGSACICPEYRGYMNGVEEADSFNMNAHKWFLTNFDCSALWVKDRSALIQSLSTNPEYLKNKASQENLVVDYKDWQVPLGRRFRSLKLWMVLRLYGLEKLQAYIRNHIELAKLFEELVAQDKRFEIVTPRKFSLVCFRLLPPPSNEDYANKLNHDLLDSVNSTGKLFISHTLLSDRYILRFAVGAPLTEERHIVGAWKILQDEAATLLSKC
;
A
#
# COMPACT_ATOMS: atom_id res chain seq x y z
N MET A 1 27.88 -25.23 3.82
CA MET A 1 26.98 -24.52 4.76
C MET A 1 25.61 -24.48 4.11
N LEU A 2 24.60 -25.17 4.66
CA LEU A 2 23.24 -25.12 4.11
C LEU A 2 22.68 -23.70 4.35
N LYS A 3 22.08 -23.09 3.33
CA LYS A 3 21.40 -21.80 3.48
C LYS A 3 20.17 -22.03 4.36
N GLN A 4 20.10 -21.36 5.51
CA GLN A 4 18.91 -21.37 6.36
C GLN A 4 18.04 -20.15 6.01
N PHE A 5 16.83 -20.41 5.53
CA PHE A 5 15.83 -19.37 5.32
C PHE A 5 15.23 -18.98 6.68
N PHE A 6 15.19 -17.68 7.01
CA PHE A 6 14.74 -17.21 8.33
C PHE A 6 13.39 -16.50 8.31
N ALA A 7 13.02 -15.89 7.17
CA ALA A 7 11.72 -15.22 7.02
C ALA A 7 11.18 -15.29 5.58
N ILE A 8 9.85 -15.32 5.45
CA ILE A 8 9.09 -15.06 4.24
C ILE A 8 8.28 -13.78 4.47
N HIS A 9 8.36 -12.84 3.52
CA HIS A 9 7.56 -11.62 3.52
C HIS A 9 6.56 -11.71 2.36
N ALA A 10 5.28 -11.80 2.69
CA ALA A 10 4.21 -11.70 1.71
C ALA A 10 3.57 -10.30 1.76
N GLN A 11 3.08 -9.84 0.62
CA GLN A 11 2.49 -8.52 0.48
C GLN A 11 1.02 -8.57 0.07
N ILE A 12 0.22 -7.76 0.74
CA ILE A 12 -1.14 -7.41 0.30
C ILE A 12 -1.09 -6.00 -0.26
N GLY A 13 -0.99 -5.90 -1.59
CA GLY A 13 -0.89 -4.62 -2.29
C GLY A 13 0.55 -4.13 -2.35
N THR A 14 1.38 -4.79 -3.17
CA THR A 14 2.76 -4.36 -3.49
C THR A 14 2.80 -2.89 -3.95
N THR A 15 3.89 -2.18 -3.67
CA THR A 15 4.02 -0.75 -4.03
C THR A 15 3.81 -0.48 -5.52
N SER A 16 4.43 -1.25 -6.41
CA SER A 16 4.43 -0.96 -7.85
C SER A 16 3.04 -1.08 -8.48
N SER A 17 2.41 -2.24 -8.36
CA SER A 17 1.16 -2.57 -9.09
C SER A 17 0.03 -3.10 -8.21
N THR A 18 0.18 -3.02 -6.89
CA THR A 18 -0.76 -3.60 -5.91
C THR A 18 -1.05 -5.09 -6.13
N ALA A 19 -0.04 -5.86 -6.55
CA ALA A 19 -0.12 -7.32 -6.52
C ALA A 19 -0.40 -7.82 -5.09
N VAL A 20 -0.95 -9.03 -4.99
CA VAL A 20 -1.32 -9.65 -3.71
C VAL A 20 -0.81 -11.06 -3.75
N ASP A 21 0.00 -11.40 -2.76
CA ASP A 21 0.60 -12.72 -2.63
C ASP A 21 -0.40 -13.74 -2.06
N PRO A 22 -0.29 -15.03 -2.43
CA PRO A 22 -1.15 -16.09 -1.93
C PRO A 22 -0.75 -16.49 -0.49
N LEU A 23 -1.33 -15.82 0.50
CA LEU A 23 -0.90 -15.94 1.90
C LEU A 23 -1.05 -17.36 2.46
N LEU A 24 -2.11 -18.07 2.09
CA LEU A 24 -2.38 -19.41 2.62
C LEU A 24 -1.31 -20.41 2.17
N GLU A 25 -0.95 -20.37 0.90
CA GLU A 25 0.09 -21.20 0.29
C GLU A 25 1.46 -20.88 0.88
N LEU A 26 1.80 -19.60 0.96
CA LEU A 26 3.07 -19.14 1.55
C LEU A 26 3.16 -19.46 3.04
N GLY A 27 2.07 -19.29 3.78
CA GLY A 27 2.01 -19.62 5.21
C GLY A 27 2.21 -21.11 5.48
N LYS A 28 1.63 -22.00 4.66
CA LYS A 28 1.87 -23.45 4.73
C LYS A 28 3.34 -23.81 4.47
N ILE A 29 3.97 -23.16 3.48
CA ILE A 29 5.40 -23.33 3.21
C ILE A 29 6.24 -22.85 4.40
N ALA A 30 5.94 -21.66 4.94
CA ALA A 30 6.68 -21.10 6.06
C ALA A 30 6.61 -22.01 7.29
N LYS A 31 5.40 -22.45 7.64
CA LYS A 31 5.14 -23.35 8.77
C LYS A 31 5.84 -24.69 8.64
N SER A 32 5.74 -25.35 7.48
CA SER A 32 6.39 -26.65 7.25
C SER A 32 7.92 -26.59 7.34
N ASN A 33 8.51 -25.41 7.17
CA ASN A 33 9.96 -25.20 7.22
C ASN A 33 10.41 -24.41 8.47
N SER A 34 9.51 -24.12 9.41
CA SER A 34 9.80 -23.29 10.61
C SER A 34 10.42 -21.93 10.28
N ILE A 35 9.91 -21.28 9.23
CA ILE A 35 10.33 -19.96 8.76
C ILE A 35 9.33 -18.91 9.28
N TRP A 36 9.83 -17.77 9.76
CA TRP A 36 8.97 -16.67 10.19
C TRP A 36 8.14 -16.12 9.01
N PHE A 37 6.82 -16.06 9.16
CA PHE A 37 5.94 -15.54 8.12
C PHE A 37 5.39 -14.16 8.47
N HIS A 38 5.80 -13.14 7.70
CA HIS A 38 5.35 -11.77 7.85
C HIS A 38 4.44 -11.37 6.69
N VAL A 39 3.32 -10.72 7.00
CA VAL A 39 2.40 -10.14 6.01
C VAL A 39 2.46 -8.61 6.06
N ASP A 40 2.99 -8.02 5.00
CA ASP A 40 3.00 -6.57 4.79
C ASP A 40 1.76 -6.13 4.01
N ALA A 41 0.82 -5.50 4.72
CA ALA A 41 -0.37 -4.89 4.15
C ALA A 41 -0.34 -3.37 4.34
N ALA A 42 0.85 -2.74 4.24
CA ALA A 42 1.05 -1.33 4.54
C ALA A 42 0.00 -0.42 3.89
N TYR A 43 -0.28 -0.61 2.60
CA TYR A 43 -1.28 0.19 1.87
C TYR A 43 -2.67 -0.46 1.92
N ALA A 44 -2.80 -1.69 1.42
CA ALA A 44 -4.11 -2.29 1.18
C ALA A 44 -4.76 -2.92 2.42
N GLY A 45 -4.04 -3.07 3.54
CA GLY A 45 -4.59 -3.58 4.79
C GLY A 45 -5.77 -2.76 5.30
N SER A 46 -5.75 -1.43 5.08
CA SER A 46 -6.86 -0.55 5.41
C SER A 46 -8.14 -0.88 4.64
N ALA A 47 -8.06 -1.39 3.41
CA ALA A 47 -9.25 -1.77 2.65
C ALA A 47 -9.97 -2.97 3.26
N CYS A 48 -9.26 -3.82 4.01
CA CYS A 48 -9.78 -5.05 4.57
C CYS A 48 -10.74 -4.84 5.77
N ILE A 49 -10.98 -3.59 6.18
CA ILE A 49 -12.11 -3.25 7.06
C ILE A 49 -13.46 -3.39 6.35
N CYS A 50 -13.46 -3.33 5.01
CA CYS A 50 -14.63 -3.56 4.17
C CYS A 50 -14.79 -5.07 3.91
N PRO A 51 -15.95 -5.68 4.21
CA PRO A 51 -16.14 -7.12 4.09
C PRO A 51 -15.79 -7.70 2.72
N GLU A 52 -16.10 -6.98 1.64
CA GLU A 52 -15.85 -7.40 0.26
C GLU A 52 -14.35 -7.43 -0.13
N TYR A 53 -13.48 -6.80 0.67
CA TYR A 53 -12.01 -6.85 0.51
C TYR A 53 -11.34 -7.78 1.53
N ARG A 54 -12.08 -8.32 2.51
CA ARG A 54 -11.55 -9.13 3.60
C ARG A 54 -10.88 -10.43 3.12
N GLY A 55 -11.30 -10.93 1.95
CA GLY A 55 -10.76 -12.14 1.33
C GLY A 55 -9.28 -12.04 0.95
N TYR A 56 -8.74 -10.84 0.73
CA TYR A 56 -7.31 -10.64 0.47
C TYR A 56 -6.42 -11.01 1.68
N MET A 57 -6.98 -11.10 2.88
CA MET A 57 -6.30 -11.55 4.10
C MET A 57 -6.55 -13.03 4.43
N ASN A 58 -7.14 -13.83 3.53
CA ASN A 58 -7.29 -15.27 3.77
C ASN A 58 -5.91 -15.93 3.87
N GLY A 59 -5.65 -16.66 4.95
CA GLY A 59 -4.33 -17.21 5.27
C GLY A 59 -3.48 -16.35 6.22
N VAL A 60 -3.96 -15.15 6.61
CA VAL A 60 -3.26 -14.30 7.59
C VAL A 60 -3.12 -14.97 8.96
N GLU A 61 -4.00 -15.92 9.29
CA GLU A 61 -3.94 -16.75 10.48
C GLU A 61 -2.68 -17.62 10.55
N GLU A 62 -2.04 -17.91 9.41
CA GLU A 62 -0.75 -18.61 9.37
C GLU A 62 0.43 -17.67 9.64
N ALA A 63 0.25 -16.35 9.56
CA ALA A 63 1.32 -15.37 9.77
C ALA A 63 1.76 -15.24 11.22
N ASP A 64 3.06 -15.07 11.45
CA ASP A 64 3.63 -14.75 12.76
C ASP A 64 3.51 -13.25 13.06
N SER A 65 3.47 -12.42 12.02
CA SER A 65 3.29 -10.98 12.14
C SER A 65 2.58 -10.36 10.94
N PHE A 66 1.91 -9.24 11.18
CA PHE A 66 1.15 -8.49 10.19
C PHE A 66 1.30 -6.99 10.44
N ASN A 67 1.49 -6.18 9.40
CA ASN A 67 1.42 -4.72 9.53
C ASN A 67 0.46 -4.05 8.54
N MET A 68 -0.06 -2.89 8.95
CA MET A 68 -0.73 -1.93 8.07
C MET A 68 -0.33 -0.51 8.44
N ASN A 69 -0.27 0.39 7.45
CA ASN A 69 0.06 1.80 7.70
C ASN A 69 -1.21 2.64 7.68
N ALA A 70 -1.70 2.99 8.87
CA ALA A 70 -2.85 3.89 9.02
C ALA A 70 -2.61 5.28 8.39
N HIS A 71 -1.35 5.66 8.20
CA HIS A 71 -0.95 6.89 7.51
C HIS A 71 -0.92 6.83 5.98
N LYS A 72 -1.14 5.65 5.39
CA LYS A 72 -1.30 5.54 3.94
C LYS A 72 -2.76 5.75 3.55
N TRP A 73 -3.67 4.96 4.11
CA TRP A 73 -5.06 4.93 3.63
C TRP A 73 -6.09 4.77 4.77
N PHE A 74 -5.85 5.42 5.91
CA PHE A 74 -6.72 5.34 7.09
C PHE A 74 -6.81 6.66 7.87
N LEU A 75 -6.76 7.79 7.15
CA LEU A 75 -6.98 9.16 7.66
C LEU A 75 -6.12 9.58 8.87
N THR A 76 -5.02 8.87 9.13
CA THR A 76 -4.15 9.16 10.27
C THR A 76 -2.86 9.81 9.78
N ASN A 77 -2.58 11.06 10.13
CA ASN A 77 -1.36 11.73 9.65
C ASN A 77 -0.07 10.96 9.96
N PHE A 78 0.99 11.20 9.17
CA PHE A 78 2.32 10.60 9.38
C PHE A 78 2.85 10.86 10.81
N ASP A 79 3.53 9.92 11.47
CA ASP A 79 3.70 8.50 11.16
C ASP A 79 2.71 7.63 11.96
N CYS A 80 2.15 6.58 11.36
CA CYS A 80 1.31 5.61 12.08
C CYS A 80 1.30 4.25 11.38
N SER A 81 2.17 3.34 11.80
CA SER A 81 2.19 1.95 11.35
C SER A 81 1.78 1.08 12.53
N ALA A 82 0.82 0.19 12.31
CA ALA A 82 0.36 -0.75 13.30
C ALA A 82 0.93 -2.13 12.94
N LEU A 83 1.56 -2.76 13.93
CA LEU A 83 2.14 -4.10 13.84
C LEU A 83 1.41 -4.99 14.85
N TRP A 84 1.00 -6.16 14.38
CA TRP A 84 0.50 -7.25 15.19
C TRP A 84 1.50 -8.40 15.10
N VAL A 85 1.74 -9.05 16.23
CA VAL A 85 2.55 -10.27 16.33
C VAL A 85 1.72 -11.32 17.04
N LYS A 86 1.80 -12.57 16.57
CA LYS A 86 1.08 -13.70 17.17
C LYS A 86 1.66 -14.06 18.53
N ASP A 87 2.98 -14.03 18.65
CA ASP A 87 3.70 -14.14 19.92
C ASP A 87 4.59 -12.91 20.14
N ARG A 88 4.25 -12.13 21.19
CA ARG A 88 5.03 -10.97 21.59
C ARG A 88 6.39 -11.32 22.21
N SER A 89 6.57 -12.55 22.67
CA SER A 89 7.81 -12.99 23.33
C SER A 89 9.01 -12.85 22.40
N ALA A 90 8.82 -13.11 21.10
CA ALA A 90 9.84 -12.95 20.07
C ALA A 90 10.37 -11.51 19.99
N LEU A 91 9.48 -10.50 20.04
CA LEU A 91 9.88 -9.10 20.07
C LEU A 91 10.63 -8.75 21.36
N ILE A 92 10.07 -9.13 22.51
CA ILE A 92 10.64 -8.80 23.81
C ILE A 92 12.03 -9.43 23.97
N GLN A 93 12.20 -10.71 23.65
CA GLN A 93 13.50 -11.38 23.73
C GLN A 93 14.55 -10.76 22.81
N SER A 94 14.12 -10.25 21.65
CA SER A 94 15.03 -9.68 20.65
C SER A 94 15.37 -8.21 20.91
N LEU A 95 14.46 -7.45 21.52
CA LEU A 95 14.53 -5.98 21.61
C LEU A 95 14.65 -5.45 23.04
N SER A 96 14.38 -6.27 24.05
CA SER A 96 14.30 -5.77 25.41
C SER A 96 15.65 -5.32 25.95
N THR A 97 15.62 -4.20 26.66
CA THR A 97 16.71 -3.72 27.50
C THR A 97 16.16 -3.42 28.89
N ASN A 98 16.92 -3.76 29.93
CA ASN A 98 16.49 -3.58 31.32
C ASN A 98 17.53 -2.79 32.15
N PRO A 99 17.82 -1.53 31.78
CA PRO A 99 18.72 -0.71 32.57
C PRO A 99 18.08 -0.35 33.93
N GLU A 100 18.91 -0.24 34.98
CA GLU A 100 18.47 -0.07 36.37
C GLU A 100 17.48 1.10 36.56
N TYR A 101 17.73 2.24 35.88
CA TYR A 101 16.94 3.45 36.02
C TYR A 101 15.51 3.36 35.47
N LEU A 102 15.16 2.30 34.73
CA LEU A 102 13.80 2.06 34.23
C LEU A 102 13.02 1.03 35.06
N LYS A 103 13.68 0.37 36.03
CA LYS A 103 13.03 -0.65 36.85
C LYS A 103 11.94 -0.02 37.71
N ASN A 104 10.79 -0.67 37.70
CA ASN A 104 9.65 -0.30 38.53
C ASN A 104 8.85 -1.57 38.85
N LYS A 105 8.04 -1.50 39.92
CA LYS A 105 7.26 -2.63 40.42
C LYS A 105 6.26 -3.16 39.39
N ALA A 106 5.59 -2.29 38.64
CA ALA A 106 4.58 -2.69 37.67
C ALA A 106 5.15 -3.54 36.53
N SER A 107 6.34 -3.19 36.01
CA SER A 107 7.05 -3.99 35.02
C SER A 107 7.53 -5.33 35.59
N GLN A 108 8.08 -5.33 36.80
CA GLN A 108 8.58 -6.55 37.46
C GLN A 108 7.47 -7.56 37.76
N GLU A 109 6.29 -7.07 38.13
CA GLU A 109 5.10 -7.87 38.39
C GLU A 109 4.31 -8.20 37.11
N ASN A 110 4.82 -7.84 35.92
CA ASN A 110 4.17 -8.03 34.62
C ASN A 110 2.74 -7.45 34.52
N LEU A 111 2.46 -6.37 35.25
CA LEU A 111 1.13 -5.73 35.28
C LEU A 111 0.89 -4.81 34.08
N VAL A 112 1.94 -4.43 33.36
CA VAL A 112 1.90 -3.47 32.23
C VAL A 112 2.74 -3.95 31.05
N VAL A 113 2.49 -3.35 29.88
CA VAL A 113 3.31 -3.55 28.68
C VAL A 113 4.24 -2.36 28.50
N ASP A 114 5.54 -2.62 28.61
CA ASP A 114 6.58 -1.65 28.28
C ASP A 114 6.85 -1.65 26.76
N TYR A 115 6.18 -0.76 26.04
CA TYR A 115 6.31 -0.68 24.58
C TYR A 115 7.73 -0.40 24.08
N LYS A 116 8.68 0.02 24.94
CA LYS A 116 10.11 0.09 24.58
C LYS A 116 10.66 -1.25 24.13
N ASP A 117 10.13 -2.37 24.63
CA ASP A 117 10.59 -3.72 24.33
C ASP A 117 9.95 -4.27 23.03
N TRP A 118 9.19 -3.44 22.32
CA TRP A 118 8.44 -3.80 21.10
C TRP A 118 8.83 -2.93 19.90
N GLN A 119 9.84 -2.07 20.06
CA GLN A 119 10.29 -1.13 19.03
C GLN A 119 11.80 -0.88 19.17
N VAL A 120 12.38 -0.23 18.16
CA VAL A 120 13.83 0.06 18.15
C VAL A 120 14.24 1.17 19.16
N PRO A 121 13.59 2.35 19.20
CA PRO A 121 14.01 3.40 20.14
C PRO A 121 13.40 3.22 21.53
N LEU A 122 14.10 3.68 22.57
CA LEU A 122 13.56 3.72 23.93
C LEU A 122 12.34 4.65 24.05
N GLY A 123 12.47 5.88 23.55
CA GLY A 123 11.43 6.90 23.61
C GLY A 123 10.33 6.70 22.56
N ARG A 124 9.10 7.13 22.89
CA ARG A 124 7.96 7.09 21.95
C ARG A 124 7.02 8.27 22.11
N ARG A 125 6.44 8.70 20.98
CA ARG A 125 5.32 9.65 20.94
C ARG A 125 4.02 8.95 21.36
N PHE A 126 3.01 9.72 21.76
CA PHE A 126 1.65 9.22 22.01
C PHE A 126 0.89 8.96 20.69
N ARG A 127 1.40 8.03 19.86
CA ARG A 127 0.87 7.76 18.52
C ARG A 127 -0.56 7.22 18.51
N SER A 128 -0.99 6.52 19.56
CA SER A 128 -2.32 5.92 19.64
C SER A 128 -3.43 6.97 19.77
N LEU A 129 -3.16 8.18 20.27
CA LEU A 129 -4.18 9.22 20.44
C LEU A 129 -4.83 9.61 19.10
N LYS A 130 -4.01 9.88 18.07
CA LYS A 130 -4.53 10.26 16.74
C LYS A 130 -5.32 9.13 16.07
N LEU A 131 -4.86 7.88 16.18
CA LEU A 131 -5.57 6.73 15.64
C LEU A 131 -6.90 6.52 16.36
N TRP A 132 -6.90 6.63 17.70
CA TRP A 132 -8.12 6.56 18.50
C TRP A 132 -9.12 7.66 18.13
N MET A 133 -8.67 8.89 17.94
CA MET A 133 -9.53 9.99 17.48
C MET A 133 -10.17 9.69 16.12
N VAL A 134 -9.40 9.20 15.14
CA VAL A 134 -9.94 8.79 13.83
C VAL A 134 -11.04 7.74 14.00
N LEU A 135 -10.77 6.67 14.75
CA LEU A 135 -11.75 5.60 14.99
C LEU A 135 -13.02 6.13 15.69
N ARG A 136 -12.87 7.03 16.66
CA ARG A 136 -13.99 7.59 17.45
C ARG A 136 -14.82 8.61 16.67
N LEU A 137 -14.18 9.47 15.87
CA LEU A 137 -14.83 10.56 15.15
C LEU A 137 -15.60 10.04 13.93
N TYR A 138 -14.99 9.12 13.17
CA TYR A 138 -15.58 8.62 11.93
C TYR A 138 -16.45 7.37 12.17
N GLY A 139 -16.00 6.45 13.03
CA GLY A 139 -16.62 5.15 13.17
C GLY A 139 -16.40 4.24 11.95
N LEU A 140 -16.76 2.97 12.08
CA LEU A 140 -16.49 1.94 11.06
C LEU A 140 -17.16 2.26 9.72
N GLU A 141 -18.43 2.62 9.71
CA GLU A 141 -19.21 2.84 8.49
C GLU A 141 -18.64 3.96 7.62
N LYS A 142 -18.26 5.09 8.21
CA LYS A 142 -17.66 6.21 7.46
C LYS A 142 -16.26 5.88 6.95
N LEU A 143 -15.48 5.11 7.72
CA LEU A 143 -14.17 4.64 7.26
C LEU A 143 -14.31 3.66 6.08
N GLN A 144 -15.26 2.74 6.14
CA GLN A 144 -15.57 1.86 5.01
C GLN A 144 -16.04 2.65 3.79
N ALA A 145 -16.94 3.64 3.97
CA ALA A 145 -17.40 4.50 2.89
C ALA A 145 -16.24 5.30 2.25
N TYR A 146 -15.30 5.80 3.07
CA TYR A 146 -14.10 6.49 2.60
C TYR A 146 -13.23 5.61 1.70
N ILE A 147 -12.97 4.36 2.12
CA ILE A 147 -12.23 3.38 1.31
C ILE A 147 -12.98 3.08 0.01
N ARG A 148 -14.28 2.76 0.08
CA ARG A 148 -15.10 2.45 -1.09
C ARG A 148 -15.13 3.59 -2.10
N ASN A 149 -15.29 4.83 -1.64
CA ASN A 149 -15.26 6.01 -2.50
C ASN A 149 -13.96 6.10 -3.31
N HIS A 150 -12.80 5.94 -2.67
CA HIS A 150 -11.53 5.94 -3.40
C HIS A 150 -11.40 4.79 -4.41
N ILE A 151 -11.95 3.62 -4.09
CA ILE A 151 -11.94 2.49 -5.02
C ILE A 151 -12.86 2.75 -6.22
N GLU A 152 -14.04 3.31 -6.01
CA GLU A 152 -14.95 3.69 -7.10
C GLU A 152 -14.36 4.81 -7.97
N LEU A 153 -13.68 5.81 -7.39
CA LEU A 153 -12.98 6.84 -8.15
C LEU A 153 -11.84 6.25 -9.02
N ALA A 154 -11.11 5.26 -8.51
CA ALA A 154 -10.10 4.56 -9.29
C ALA A 154 -10.72 3.68 -10.39
N LYS A 155 -11.87 3.06 -10.13
CA LYS A 155 -12.64 2.31 -11.13
C LYS A 155 -13.13 3.21 -12.26
N LEU A 156 -13.65 4.40 -11.94
CA LEU A 156 -14.00 5.41 -12.94
C LEU A 156 -12.81 5.75 -13.83
N PHE A 157 -11.62 5.98 -13.25
CA PHE A 157 -10.41 6.24 -14.03
C PHE A 157 -10.04 5.05 -14.93
N GLU A 158 -10.09 3.83 -14.42
CA GLU A 158 -9.86 2.59 -15.19
C GLU A 158 -10.81 2.48 -16.40
N GLU A 159 -12.11 2.76 -16.19
CA GLU A 159 -13.13 2.76 -17.25
C GLU A 159 -12.87 3.83 -18.32
N LEU A 160 -12.43 5.03 -17.91
CA LEU A 160 -12.06 6.11 -18.83
C LEU A 160 -10.83 5.75 -19.68
N VAL A 161 -9.82 5.14 -19.07
CA VAL A 161 -8.62 4.65 -19.79
C VAL A 161 -9.00 3.56 -20.79
N ALA A 162 -9.84 2.60 -20.39
CA ALA A 162 -10.25 1.49 -21.25
C ALA A 162 -11.05 1.92 -22.50
N GLN A 163 -11.68 3.09 -22.48
CA GLN A 163 -12.41 3.66 -23.62
C GLN A 163 -11.47 4.27 -24.68
N ASP A 164 -10.23 4.58 -24.32
CA ASP A 164 -9.25 5.20 -25.23
C ASP A 164 -8.25 4.16 -25.72
N LYS A 165 -8.41 3.73 -26.97
CA LYS A 165 -7.59 2.67 -27.61
C LYS A 165 -6.10 3.00 -27.70
N ARG A 166 -5.70 4.24 -27.43
CA ARG A 166 -4.29 4.63 -27.36
C ARG A 166 -3.63 4.13 -26.09
N PHE A 167 -4.40 3.76 -25.07
CA PHE A 167 -3.90 3.32 -23.78
C PHE A 167 -4.23 1.84 -23.52
N GLU A 168 -3.48 1.23 -22.62
CA GLU A 168 -3.77 -0.08 -22.06
C GLU A 168 -3.74 -0.03 -20.52
N ILE A 169 -4.57 -0.87 -19.89
CA ILE A 169 -4.44 -1.20 -18.47
C ILE A 169 -3.46 -2.36 -18.35
N VAL A 170 -2.36 -2.17 -17.61
CA VAL A 170 -1.23 -3.10 -17.61
C VAL A 170 -1.40 -4.21 -16.56
N THR A 171 -2.08 -3.91 -15.46
CA THR A 171 -2.40 -4.90 -14.41
C THR A 171 -3.83 -4.71 -13.92
N PRO A 172 -4.55 -5.79 -13.56
CA PRO A 172 -5.89 -5.67 -13.00
C PRO A 172 -5.93 -4.77 -11.76
N ARG A 173 -6.85 -3.81 -11.72
CA ARG A 173 -7.05 -2.96 -10.55
C ARG A 173 -7.68 -3.76 -9.40
N LYS A 174 -6.94 -3.91 -8.30
CA LYS A 174 -7.44 -4.58 -7.08
C LYS A 174 -7.98 -3.62 -6.02
N PHE A 175 -7.41 -2.42 -5.95
CA PHE A 175 -7.72 -1.40 -4.95
C PHE A 175 -7.90 -0.03 -5.63
N SER A 176 -7.26 1.02 -5.12
CA SER A 176 -7.38 2.40 -5.62
C SER A 176 -6.14 2.88 -6.40
N LEU A 177 -5.40 1.93 -7.00
CA LEU A 177 -4.29 2.20 -7.91
C LEU A 177 -4.62 1.63 -9.29
N VAL A 178 -4.53 2.46 -10.32
CA VAL A 178 -4.60 2.04 -11.72
C VAL A 178 -3.21 2.11 -12.34
N CYS A 179 -2.78 1.00 -12.94
CA CYS A 179 -1.52 0.91 -13.68
C CYS A 179 -1.83 0.86 -15.17
N PHE A 180 -1.37 1.86 -15.91
CA PHE A 180 -1.73 2.06 -17.31
C PHE A 180 -0.54 2.61 -18.09
N ARG A 181 -0.59 2.52 -19.43
CA ARG A 181 0.42 3.12 -20.29
C ARG A 181 -0.17 3.49 -21.65
N LEU A 182 0.45 4.47 -22.30
CA LEU A 182 0.21 4.83 -23.70
C LEU A 182 0.92 3.80 -24.60
N LEU A 183 0.22 3.33 -25.63
CA LEU A 183 0.71 2.38 -26.61
C LEU A 183 1.44 3.12 -27.73
N PRO A 184 2.64 2.67 -28.16
CA PRO A 184 3.34 3.26 -29.29
C PRO A 184 2.71 2.82 -30.62
N PRO A 185 2.80 3.65 -31.68
CA PRO A 185 2.66 3.17 -33.06
C PRO A 185 4.05 2.97 -33.71
N PRO A 186 4.43 1.80 -34.29
CA PRO A 186 4.17 0.38 -33.96
C PRO A 186 4.97 -0.15 -32.74
N SER A 187 4.89 -1.46 -32.42
CA SER A 187 5.37 -2.07 -31.16
C SER A 187 6.91 -2.08 -30.99
N ASN A 188 7.46 -0.97 -30.53
CA ASN A 188 8.81 -0.88 -30.01
C ASN A 188 8.73 -0.54 -28.51
N GLU A 189 9.18 -1.46 -27.63
CA GLU A 189 9.10 -1.27 -26.19
C GLU A 189 10.00 -0.14 -25.66
N ASP A 190 11.19 0.05 -26.24
CA ASP A 190 12.07 1.16 -25.85
C ASP A 190 11.40 2.50 -26.18
N TYR A 191 10.77 2.57 -27.35
CA TYR A 191 9.98 3.73 -27.74
C TYR A 191 8.75 3.92 -26.86
N ALA A 192 8.03 2.84 -26.53
CA ALA A 192 6.90 2.88 -25.60
C ALA A 192 7.32 3.40 -24.21
N ASN A 193 8.49 2.97 -23.73
CA ASN A 193 9.04 3.39 -22.47
C ASN A 193 9.38 4.87 -22.48
N LYS A 194 10.08 5.33 -23.53
CA LYS A 194 10.37 6.75 -23.72
C LYS A 194 9.09 7.59 -23.84
N LEU A 195 8.11 7.13 -24.61
CA LEU A 195 6.83 7.82 -24.81
C LEU A 195 6.07 8.00 -23.49
N ASN A 196 6.03 6.97 -22.64
CA ASN A 196 5.37 7.07 -21.33
C ASN A 196 6.17 7.92 -20.33
N HIS A 197 7.49 7.90 -20.41
CA HIS A 197 8.34 8.83 -19.65
C HIS A 197 8.05 10.29 -20.04
N ASP A 198 8.03 10.58 -21.34
CA ASP A 198 7.76 11.93 -21.86
C ASP A 198 6.32 12.38 -21.51
N LEU A 199 5.34 11.46 -21.52
CA LEU A 199 3.97 11.74 -21.05
C LEU A 199 3.92 12.05 -19.56
N LEU A 200 4.64 11.28 -18.72
CA LEU A 200 4.73 11.55 -17.28
C LEU A 200 5.26 12.96 -17.03
N ASP A 201 6.37 13.31 -17.67
CA ASP A 201 7.03 14.61 -17.50
C ASP A 201 6.13 15.75 -17.96
N SER A 202 5.47 15.61 -19.12
CA SER A 202 4.56 16.63 -19.64
C SER A 202 3.39 16.88 -18.68
N VAL A 203 2.75 15.79 -18.22
CA VAL A 203 1.62 15.85 -17.27
C VAL A 203 2.03 16.49 -15.95
N ASN A 204 3.15 16.05 -15.36
CA ASN A 204 3.63 16.59 -14.09
C ASN A 204 4.06 18.06 -14.22
N SER A 205 4.61 18.46 -15.37
CA SER A 205 5.03 19.85 -15.65
C SER A 205 3.86 20.82 -15.75
N THR A 206 2.63 20.35 -15.96
CA THR A 206 1.44 21.21 -15.94
C THR A 206 1.18 21.84 -14.57
N GLY A 207 1.68 21.24 -13.49
CA GLY A 207 1.38 21.62 -12.10
C GLY A 207 -0.06 21.34 -11.66
N LYS A 208 -0.88 20.71 -12.51
CA LYS A 208 -2.31 20.43 -12.25
C LYS A 208 -2.57 19.00 -11.78
N LEU A 209 -1.68 18.08 -12.14
CA LEU A 209 -1.72 16.67 -11.78
C LEU A 209 -0.32 16.22 -11.41
N PHE A 210 -0.22 15.33 -10.42
CA PHE A 210 1.03 14.64 -10.13
C PHE A 210 0.76 13.14 -10.10
N ILE A 211 1.42 12.41 -11.00
CA ILE A 211 1.43 10.95 -11.03
C ILE A 211 2.88 10.46 -10.98
N SER A 212 3.04 9.16 -10.74
CA SER A 212 4.35 8.51 -10.68
C SER A 212 4.40 7.36 -11.68
N HIS A 213 5.56 6.71 -11.80
CA HIS A 213 5.72 5.52 -12.62
C HIS A 213 6.25 4.35 -11.81
N THR A 214 6.30 3.19 -12.45
CA THR A 214 7.08 2.02 -12.06
C THR A 214 7.60 1.31 -13.30
N LEU A 215 8.57 0.42 -13.11
CA LEU A 215 8.92 -0.60 -14.08
C LEU A 215 8.26 -1.93 -13.66
N LEU A 216 7.62 -2.64 -14.58
CA LEU A 216 7.23 -4.04 -14.40
C LEU A 216 7.76 -4.83 -15.59
N SER A 217 8.64 -5.79 -15.34
CA SER A 217 9.32 -6.55 -16.40
C SER A 217 9.87 -5.63 -17.51
N ASP A 218 10.60 -4.61 -17.09
CA ASP A 218 11.22 -3.57 -17.94
C ASP A 218 10.26 -2.69 -18.76
N ARG A 219 8.94 -2.78 -18.53
CA ARG A 219 7.94 -1.87 -19.10
C ARG A 219 7.72 -0.68 -18.19
N TYR A 220 7.85 0.53 -18.74
CA TYR A 220 7.55 1.79 -18.08
C TYR A 220 6.04 2.02 -18.02
N ILE A 221 5.52 2.12 -16.80
CA ILE A 221 4.09 2.12 -16.51
C ILE A 221 3.74 3.29 -15.62
N LEU A 222 2.69 4.02 -15.98
CA LEU A 222 2.14 5.13 -15.22
C LEU A 222 1.23 4.61 -14.11
N ARG A 223 1.29 5.27 -12.96
CA ARG A 223 0.57 4.90 -11.73
C ARG A 223 -0.36 6.04 -11.32
N PHE A 224 -1.66 5.79 -11.43
CA PHE A 224 -2.70 6.68 -10.95
C PHE A 224 -3.23 6.19 -9.60
N ALA A 225 -2.67 6.70 -8.51
CA ALA A 225 -3.03 6.32 -7.14
C ALA A 225 -4.05 7.30 -6.57
N VAL A 226 -5.31 6.88 -6.48
CA VAL A 226 -6.38 7.67 -5.88
C VAL A 226 -6.39 7.44 -4.37
N GLY A 227 -6.52 8.51 -3.59
CA GLY A 227 -6.48 8.38 -2.14
C GLY A 227 -6.26 9.66 -1.34
N ALA A 228 -6.01 10.80 -2.00
CA ALA A 228 -5.93 12.07 -1.31
C ALA A 228 -7.33 12.46 -0.77
N PRO A 229 -7.45 12.91 0.50
CA PRO A 229 -8.75 13.10 1.14
C PRO A 229 -9.71 14.10 0.47
N LEU A 230 -9.18 15.01 -0.36
CA LEU A 230 -9.95 16.04 -1.06
C LEU A 230 -10.24 15.67 -2.53
N THR A 231 -9.84 14.48 -2.98
CA THR A 231 -10.12 14.02 -4.34
C THR A 231 -11.61 13.69 -4.48
N GLU A 232 -12.18 14.08 -5.62
CA GLU A 232 -13.59 13.96 -5.97
C GLU A 232 -13.66 13.52 -7.44
N GLU A 233 -14.83 13.11 -7.91
CA GLU A 233 -15.06 12.66 -9.28
C GLU A 233 -14.58 13.66 -10.34
N ARG A 234 -14.90 14.95 -10.17
CA ARG A 234 -14.46 16.03 -11.08
C ARG A 234 -12.93 16.10 -11.23
N HIS A 235 -12.19 15.73 -10.18
CA HIS A 235 -10.73 15.70 -10.23
C HIS A 235 -10.22 14.51 -11.05
N ILE A 236 -10.91 13.36 -11.02
CA ILE A 236 -10.59 12.19 -11.84
C ILE A 236 -10.83 12.50 -13.32
N VAL A 237 -12.00 13.06 -13.64
CA VAL A 237 -12.36 13.44 -15.02
C VAL A 237 -11.40 14.51 -15.55
N GLY A 238 -11.09 15.52 -14.74
CA GLY A 238 -10.13 16.57 -15.10
C GLY A 238 -8.70 16.03 -15.31
N ALA A 239 -8.25 15.12 -14.45
CA ALA A 239 -6.96 14.46 -14.58
C ALA A 239 -6.86 13.63 -15.88
N TRP A 240 -7.91 12.88 -16.20
CA TRP A 240 -7.97 12.11 -17.44
C TRP A 240 -7.93 13.01 -18.67
N LYS A 241 -8.66 14.13 -18.65
CA LYS A 241 -8.63 15.10 -19.75
C LYS A 241 -7.22 15.64 -20.01
N ILE A 242 -6.47 15.98 -18.95
CA ILE A 242 -5.06 16.40 -19.06
C ILE A 242 -4.21 15.30 -19.71
N LEU A 243 -4.34 14.05 -19.25
CA LEU A 243 -3.62 12.91 -19.84
C LEU A 243 -3.92 12.73 -21.33
N GLN A 244 -5.19 12.87 -21.75
CA GLN A 244 -5.58 12.75 -23.15
C GLN A 244 -5.00 13.87 -24.03
N ASP A 245 -4.99 15.11 -23.52
CA ASP A 245 -4.50 16.29 -24.24
C ASP A 245 -2.97 16.25 -24.41
N GLU A 246 -2.25 15.87 -23.35
CA GLU A 246 -0.80 15.69 -23.40
C GLU A 246 -0.41 14.51 -24.31
N ALA A 247 -1.12 13.38 -24.22
CA ALA A 247 -0.90 12.24 -25.11
C ALA A 247 -1.17 12.59 -26.59
N ALA A 248 -2.22 13.37 -26.89
CA ALA A 248 -2.49 13.83 -28.25
C ALA A 248 -1.38 14.74 -28.79
N THR A 249 -0.84 15.61 -27.93
CA THR A 249 0.27 16.51 -28.28
C THR A 249 1.58 15.77 -28.52
N LEU A 250 1.84 14.69 -27.77
CA LEU A 250 3.02 13.86 -27.99
C LEU A 250 2.89 13.04 -29.27
N LEU A 251 1.75 12.39 -29.47
CA LEU A 251 1.51 11.54 -30.65
C LEU A 251 1.44 12.32 -31.96
N SER A 252 1.12 13.62 -31.95
CA SER A 252 1.14 14.46 -33.16
C SER A 252 2.55 14.90 -33.59
N LYS A 253 3.54 14.74 -32.72
CA LYS A 253 4.96 15.01 -33.00
C LYS A 253 5.71 13.76 -33.51
N CYS A 254 5.04 12.61 -33.51
CA CYS A 254 5.53 11.32 -33.99
C CYS A 254 5.18 11.13 -35.47
#